data_AF-A0A4Z2G9G1-F1
#
_entry.id   AF-A0A4Z2G9G1-F1
#
_cell.length_a   1.000
_cell.length_b   1.000
_cell.length_c   1.000
_cell.angle_alpha   90.00
_cell.angle_beta   90.00
_cell.angle_gamma   90.00
#
_symmetry.space_group_name_H-M   'P 1'
#
loop_
_entity.id
_entity.type
_entity.pdbx_description
1 polymer ?
#
loop_
_entity_poly.entity_id
_entity_poly.type
_entity_poly.pdbx_seq_one_letter_code
_entity_poly.pdbx_strand_id
1 'polypeptide(L)'
;MAGAVSPITRQVTKENQDFGTASVDFRLEDVEDCLIYDRHGVPVPFKKLYQDGKSVIIFVRNFLCYSCKEYVEDLSKIPREALEDADIRLVVIGQSAHRHIQPFCSLTGYPYELYVDPDRCIYQKLGMKREEKYTDSAHPSPHVKSGIFMGQLKSIWRAMSSPIFDFQGDMHQQGGAIIVGPGSQVHFSHFDMNRLDHMPIDWLLQHAGLQQTLDFSHKPKIIHV
;
A
#
# COMPACT_ATOMS: atom_id res chain seq x y z
N MET A 1 -51.79 26.40 13.24
CA MET A 1 -51.69 25.83 11.89
C MET A 1 -50.31 26.18 11.33
N ALA A 2 -49.63 25.18 10.76
CA ALA A 2 -48.31 25.21 10.10
C ALA A 2 -47.10 25.47 11.03
N GLY A 3 -46.03 24.67 11.03
CA GLY A 3 -45.73 23.43 10.32
C GLY A 3 -44.34 22.99 10.79
N ALA A 4 -44.24 21.83 11.44
CA ALA A 4 -42.98 21.29 11.92
C ALA A 4 -42.17 20.78 10.73
N VAL A 5 -41.03 21.40 10.46
CA VAL A 5 -40.08 20.94 9.44
C VAL A 5 -39.23 19.85 10.09
N SER A 6 -39.50 18.59 9.70
CA SER A 6 -38.67 17.45 10.09
C SER A 6 -37.34 17.51 9.31
N PRO A 7 -36.18 17.28 9.94
CA PRO A 7 -34.92 17.22 9.23
C PRO A 7 -34.89 15.98 8.34
N ILE A 8 -34.68 16.19 7.04
CA ILE A 8 -34.52 15.13 6.05
C ILE A 8 -33.17 14.45 6.30
N THR A 9 -33.17 13.30 6.99
CA THR A 9 -32.01 12.43 7.06
C THR A 9 -31.89 11.69 5.73
N ARG A 10 -31.06 12.21 4.82
CA ARG A 10 -30.72 11.52 3.58
C ARG A 10 -29.74 10.40 3.93
N GLN A 11 -30.28 9.19 4.05
CA GLN A 11 -29.51 7.96 4.24
C GLN A 11 -28.57 7.82 3.04
N VAL A 12 -27.26 7.97 3.25
CA VAL A 12 -26.25 7.71 2.22
C VAL A 12 -26.24 6.20 2.03
N THR A 13 -26.89 5.77 0.96
CA THR A 13 -26.81 4.39 0.46
C THR A 13 -25.35 4.05 0.17
N LYS A 14 -24.95 2.87 0.62
CA LYS A 14 -23.66 2.23 0.34
C LYS A 14 -23.48 2.18 -1.18
N GLU A 15 -22.73 3.14 -1.74
CA GLU A 15 -22.31 3.06 -3.13
C GLU A 15 -21.38 1.85 -3.24
N ASN A 16 -21.85 0.80 -3.93
CA ASN A 16 -20.97 -0.25 -4.41
C ASN A 16 -19.99 0.42 -5.37
N GLN A 17 -18.78 0.69 -4.87
CA GLN A 17 -17.68 1.17 -5.69
C GLN A 17 -17.27 0.04 -6.63
N ASP A 18 -17.76 0.09 -7.87
CA ASP A 18 -17.17 -0.63 -8.99
C ASP A 18 -15.81 0.02 -9.29
N PHE A 19 -14.76 -0.47 -8.63
CA PHE A 19 -13.39 -0.19 -9.02
C PHE A 19 -13.15 -0.89 -10.36
N GLY A 20 -13.43 -0.19 -11.46
CA GLY A 20 -13.12 -0.66 -12.81
C GLY A 20 -11.63 -0.93 -12.94
N THR A 21 -11.25 -2.21 -12.87
CA THR A 21 -9.88 -2.66 -13.09
C THR A 21 -9.57 -2.56 -14.57
N ALA A 22 -8.69 -1.64 -14.95
CA ALA A 22 -7.95 -1.82 -16.19
C ALA A 22 -7.07 -3.07 -15.98
N SER A 23 -7.49 -4.21 -16.54
CA SER A 23 -6.73 -5.46 -16.43
C SER A 23 -5.39 -5.26 -17.11
N VAL A 24 -4.34 -5.02 -16.33
CA VAL A 24 -2.98 -5.18 -16.83
C VAL A 24 -2.75 -6.68 -16.91
N ASP A 25 -2.70 -7.19 -18.13
CA ASP A 25 -2.38 -8.59 -18.41
C ASP A 25 -0.88 -8.80 -18.17
N PHE A 26 -0.51 -9.07 -16.92
CA PHE A 26 0.84 -9.50 -16.55
C PHE A 26 0.81 -10.96 -16.13
N ARG A 27 1.91 -11.65 -16.40
CA ARG A 27 2.11 -13.04 -15.98
C ARG A 27 3.06 -13.05 -14.80
N LEU A 28 2.64 -13.66 -13.69
CA LEU A 28 3.48 -13.72 -12.49
C LEU A 28 4.77 -14.52 -12.74
N GLU A 29 4.72 -15.48 -13.68
CA GLU A 29 5.89 -16.24 -14.13
C GLU A 29 7.02 -15.36 -14.67
N ASP A 30 6.71 -14.21 -15.28
CA ASP A 30 7.72 -13.31 -15.85
C ASP A 30 8.60 -12.67 -14.77
N VAL A 31 8.10 -12.61 -13.53
CA VAL A 31 8.76 -11.96 -12.39
C VAL A 31 9.23 -12.94 -11.32
N GLU A 32 8.96 -14.25 -11.45
CA GLU A 32 9.27 -15.27 -10.45
C GLU A 32 10.73 -15.28 -9.97
N ASP A 33 11.67 -15.17 -10.92
CA ASP A 33 13.10 -15.23 -10.67
C ASP A 33 13.75 -13.85 -10.51
N CYS A 34 12.97 -12.77 -10.55
CA CYS A 34 13.46 -11.44 -10.21
C CYS A 34 13.95 -11.42 -8.76
N LEU A 35 15.12 -10.81 -8.54
CA LEU A 35 15.71 -10.73 -7.20
C LEU A 35 15.21 -9.49 -6.47
N ILE A 36 14.73 -9.70 -5.26
CA ILE A 36 14.46 -8.66 -4.26
C ILE A 36 15.47 -8.80 -3.12
N TYR A 37 15.73 -7.72 -2.40
CA TYR A 37 16.75 -7.68 -1.37
C TYR A 37 16.14 -7.35 -0.01
N ASP A 38 16.50 -8.12 1.00
CA ASP A 38 16.09 -7.86 2.38
C ASP A 38 16.89 -6.69 3.00
N ARG A 39 16.62 -6.36 4.27
CA ARG A 39 17.32 -5.30 5.02
C ARG A 39 18.84 -5.49 5.14
N HIS A 40 19.35 -6.69 4.93
CA HIS A 40 20.76 -7.04 4.98
C HIS A 40 21.40 -7.09 3.58
N GLY A 41 20.61 -6.82 2.52
CA GLY A 41 21.07 -6.90 1.14
C GLY A 41 21.15 -8.35 0.62
N VAL A 42 20.52 -9.30 1.30
CA VAL A 42 20.48 -10.71 0.86
C VAL A 42 19.45 -10.83 -0.27
N PRO A 43 19.84 -11.37 -1.45
CA PRO A 43 18.93 -11.55 -2.57
C PRO A 43 17.99 -12.74 -2.33
N VAL A 44 16.72 -12.56 -2.68
CA VAL A 44 15.65 -13.56 -2.59
C VAL A 44 14.86 -13.53 -3.90
N PRO A 45 14.56 -14.68 -4.54
CA PRO A 45 13.66 -14.72 -5.69
C PRO A 45 12.25 -14.28 -5.31
N PHE A 46 11.62 -13.43 -6.12
CA PHE A 46 10.29 -12.88 -5.85
C PHE A 46 9.24 -13.96 -5.58
N LYS A 47 9.32 -15.12 -6.26
CA LYS A 47 8.41 -16.25 -6.02
C LYS A 47 8.40 -16.77 -4.58
N LYS A 48 9.47 -16.57 -3.82
CA LYS A 48 9.55 -16.95 -2.40
C LYS A 48 8.52 -16.25 -1.54
N LEU A 49 7.96 -15.13 -2.00
CA LEU A 49 6.90 -14.45 -1.27
C LEU A 49 5.60 -15.27 -1.26
N TYR A 50 5.24 -15.89 -2.38
CA TYR A 50 3.90 -16.45 -2.59
C TYR A 50 3.86 -17.94 -2.99
N GLN A 51 5.01 -18.61 -3.14
CA GLN A 51 5.04 -20.01 -3.59
C GLN A 51 4.27 -20.95 -2.65
N ASP A 52 4.36 -20.74 -1.33
CA ASP A 52 3.85 -21.68 -0.33
C ASP A 52 2.52 -21.23 0.30
N GLY A 53 2.14 -19.96 0.13
CA GLY A 53 0.98 -19.36 0.79
C GLY A 53 0.55 -18.05 0.15
N LYS A 54 -0.60 -17.53 0.57
CA LYS A 54 -1.15 -16.30 0.00
C LYS A 54 -0.39 -15.08 0.52
N SER A 55 -0.11 -14.14 -0.36
CA SER A 55 0.57 -12.89 -0.04
C SER A 55 -0.17 -11.68 -0.56
N VAL A 56 -0.32 -10.68 0.32
CA VAL A 56 -0.64 -9.30 -0.04
C VAL A 56 0.69 -8.56 -0.18
N ILE A 57 1.04 -8.18 -1.41
CA ILE A 57 2.30 -7.51 -1.72
C ILE A 57 2.00 -6.06 -2.12
N ILE A 58 2.55 -5.13 -1.36
CA ILE A 58 2.38 -3.69 -1.54
C ILE A 58 3.66 -3.12 -2.17
N PHE A 59 3.52 -2.47 -3.32
CA PHE A 59 4.61 -1.76 -3.98
C PHE A 59 4.54 -0.27 -3.64
N VAL A 60 5.51 0.21 -2.87
CA VAL A 60 5.60 1.64 -2.56
C VAL A 60 6.35 2.38 -3.66
N ARG A 61 5.92 3.62 -3.92
CA ARG A 61 6.52 4.49 -4.94
C ARG A 61 7.96 4.79 -4.61
N ASN A 62 8.24 5.26 -3.41
CA ASN A 62 9.58 5.46 -2.87
C ASN A 62 9.44 5.72 -1.36
N PHE A 63 10.49 5.48 -0.60
CA PHE A 63 10.47 5.69 0.86
C PHE A 63 10.39 7.17 1.27
N LEU A 64 10.53 8.10 0.32
CA LEU A 64 10.38 9.54 0.52
C LEU A 64 8.94 10.02 0.26
N CYS A 65 8.03 9.13 -0.13
CA CYS A 65 6.66 9.50 -0.45
C CYS A 65 5.83 9.56 0.83
N TYR A 66 5.31 10.73 1.18
CA TYR A 66 4.54 10.93 2.41
C TYR A 66 3.28 10.06 2.45
N SER A 67 2.59 9.89 1.31
CA SER A 67 1.39 9.06 1.24
C SER A 67 1.72 7.58 1.40
N CYS A 68 2.84 7.12 0.81
CA CYS A 68 3.33 5.76 1.07
C CYS A 68 3.72 5.56 2.54
N LYS A 69 4.32 6.56 3.17
CA LYS A 69 4.66 6.51 4.61
C LYS A 69 3.39 6.36 5.45
N GLU A 70 2.36 7.19 5.22
CA GLU A 70 1.10 7.11 5.97
C GLU A 70 0.36 5.79 5.73
N TYR A 71 0.38 5.30 4.48
CA TYR A 71 -0.18 4.01 4.12
C TYR A 71 0.51 2.85 4.88
N VAL A 72 1.84 2.86 4.92
CA VAL A 72 2.62 1.83 5.62
C VAL A 72 2.48 1.92 7.15
N GLU A 73 2.24 3.11 7.71
CA GLU A 73 1.86 3.27 9.12
C GLU A 73 0.47 2.71 9.44
N ASP A 74 -0.45 2.66 8.49
CA ASP A 74 -1.73 1.98 8.71
C ASP A 74 -1.57 0.47 8.55
N LEU A 75 -0.74 0.00 7.61
CA LEU A 75 -0.38 -1.41 7.51
C LEU A 75 0.28 -1.93 8.80
N SER A 76 1.07 -1.12 9.49
CA SER A 76 1.74 -1.52 10.74
C SER A 76 0.79 -1.77 11.91
N LYS A 77 -0.48 -1.32 11.81
CA LYS A 77 -1.51 -1.51 12.84
C LYS A 77 -2.28 -2.82 12.71
N ILE A 78 -2.13 -3.52 11.58
CA ILE A 78 -2.72 -4.85 11.42
C ILE A 78 -2.12 -5.74 12.51
N PRO A 79 -2.90 -6.52 13.26
CA PRO A 79 -2.37 -7.49 14.23
C PRO A 79 -1.69 -8.66 13.52
N ARG A 80 -0.56 -9.14 14.07
CA ARG A 80 0.18 -10.27 13.50
C ARG A 80 -0.66 -11.54 13.53
N GLU A 81 -1.38 -11.76 14.61
CA GLU A 81 -2.23 -12.92 14.85
C GLU A 81 -3.34 -13.00 13.79
N ALA A 82 -3.90 -11.87 13.37
CA ALA A 82 -4.93 -11.83 12.33
C ALA A 82 -4.41 -12.26 10.95
N LEU A 83 -3.13 -12.01 10.65
CA LEU A 83 -2.47 -12.45 9.42
C LEU A 83 -2.10 -13.94 9.51
N GLU A 84 -1.59 -14.38 10.66
CA GLU A 84 -1.20 -15.77 10.92
C GLU A 84 -2.41 -16.72 10.91
N ASP A 85 -3.51 -16.35 11.57
CA ASP A 85 -4.77 -17.12 11.60
C ASP A 85 -5.37 -17.30 10.19
N ALA A 86 -5.11 -16.33 9.30
CA ALA A 86 -5.62 -16.33 7.93
C ALA A 86 -4.62 -16.94 6.92
N ASP A 87 -3.42 -17.34 7.35
CA ASP A 87 -2.31 -17.78 6.50
C ASP A 87 -2.00 -16.78 5.37
N ILE A 88 -2.00 -15.49 5.72
CA ILE A 88 -1.71 -14.38 4.79
C ILE A 88 -0.38 -13.73 5.17
N ARG A 89 0.54 -13.66 4.22
CA ARG A 89 1.73 -12.83 4.34
C ARG A 89 1.45 -11.41 3.88
N LEU A 90 1.91 -10.43 4.63
CA LEU A 90 1.88 -9.02 4.25
C LEU A 90 3.31 -8.55 4.00
N VAL A 91 3.57 -8.10 2.77
CA VAL A 91 4.91 -7.72 2.32
C VAL A 91 4.89 -6.35 1.68
N VAL A 92 5.88 -5.51 2.01
CA VAL A 92 6.14 -4.23 1.32
C VAL A 92 7.39 -4.33 0.46
N ILE A 93 7.31 -3.88 -0.78
CA ILE A 93 8.44 -3.75 -1.71
C ILE A 93 8.63 -2.28 -2.06
N GLY A 94 9.85 -1.77 -1.87
CA GLY A 94 10.26 -0.46 -2.37
C GLY A 94 11.27 -0.55 -3.51
N GLN A 95 11.59 0.59 -4.12
CA GLN A 95 12.59 0.68 -5.21
C GLN A 95 13.93 1.31 -4.76
N SER A 96 14.17 1.45 -3.46
CA SER A 96 15.39 2.09 -2.91
C SER A 96 16.47 1.06 -2.61
N ALA A 97 17.70 1.49 -2.32
CA ALA A 97 18.72 0.57 -1.79
C ALA A 97 18.32 -0.02 -0.41
N HIS A 98 18.74 -1.27 -0.15
CA HIS A 98 18.35 -2.03 1.06
C HIS A 98 18.67 -1.32 2.38
N ARG A 99 19.75 -0.51 2.42
CA ARG A 99 20.15 0.29 3.60
C ARG A 99 19.06 1.25 4.08
N HIS A 100 18.08 1.59 3.24
CA HIS A 100 16.96 2.47 3.60
C HIS A 100 15.77 1.73 4.22
N ILE A 101 15.77 0.39 4.21
CA ILE A 101 14.70 -0.43 4.81
C ILE A 101 14.61 -0.14 6.31
N GLN A 102 15.72 -0.23 7.04
CA GLN A 102 15.72 -0.06 8.49
C GLN A 102 15.25 1.34 8.93
N PRO A 103 15.74 2.46 8.36
CA PRO A 103 15.20 3.78 8.63
C PRO A 103 13.69 3.91 8.34
N PHE A 104 13.21 3.33 7.24
CA PHE A 104 11.79 3.40 6.87
C PHE A 104 10.90 2.58 7.82
N CYS A 105 11.33 1.39 8.23
CA CYS A 105 10.66 0.61 9.28
C CYS A 105 10.62 1.37 10.61
N SER A 106 11.73 1.99 11.03
CA SER A 106 11.76 2.80 12.25
C SER A 106 10.84 4.02 12.18
N LEU A 107 10.70 4.65 11.01
CA LEU A 107 9.82 5.79 10.79
C LEU A 107 8.33 5.42 10.80
N THR A 108 7.98 4.25 10.26
CA THR A 108 6.58 3.82 10.08
C THR A 108 6.07 2.87 11.16
N GLY A 109 6.98 2.32 11.96
CA GLY A 109 6.68 1.24 12.90
C GLY A 109 6.33 -0.09 12.22
N TYR A 110 6.59 -0.25 10.91
CA TYR A 110 6.21 -1.44 10.15
C TYR A 110 6.96 -2.70 10.63
N PRO A 111 6.26 -3.71 11.19
CA PRO A 111 6.89 -4.86 11.85
C PRO A 111 7.00 -6.10 10.96
N TYR A 112 6.52 -6.02 9.72
CA TYR A 112 6.43 -7.13 8.78
C TYR A 112 7.58 -7.13 7.77
N GLU A 113 7.50 -8.03 6.81
CA GLU A 113 8.54 -8.22 5.81
C GLU A 113 8.59 -7.04 4.84
N LEU A 114 9.79 -6.47 4.68
CA LEU A 114 10.04 -5.39 3.75
C LEU A 114 11.28 -5.71 2.92
N TYR A 115 11.11 -5.62 1.60
CA TYR A 115 12.16 -5.86 0.62
C TYR A 115 12.31 -4.67 -0.32
N VAL A 116 13.38 -4.69 -1.12
CA VAL A 116 13.57 -3.73 -2.19
C VAL A 116 13.88 -4.39 -3.52
N ASP A 117 13.44 -3.75 -4.60
CA ASP A 117 13.78 -4.02 -6.00
C ASP A 117 14.46 -2.77 -6.58
N PRO A 118 15.77 -2.55 -6.31
CA PRO A 118 16.47 -1.31 -6.69
C PRO A 118 16.50 -1.07 -8.21
N ASP A 119 16.57 -2.15 -8.99
CA ASP A 119 16.58 -2.10 -10.46
C ASP A 119 15.17 -2.01 -11.06
N ARG A 120 14.14 -2.12 -10.22
CA ARG A 120 12.73 -1.99 -10.59
C ARG A 120 12.32 -3.02 -11.64
N CYS A 121 12.96 -4.19 -11.60
CA CYS A 121 12.74 -5.25 -12.57
C CYS A 121 11.29 -5.75 -12.49
N ILE A 122 10.76 -5.89 -11.27
CA ILE A 122 9.38 -6.32 -11.02
C ILE A 122 8.42 -5.22 -11.43
N TYR A 123 8.65 -3.97 -10.99
CA TYR A 123 7.80 -2.82 -11.36
C TYR A 123 7.64 -2.72 -12.89
N GLN A 124 8.74 -2.85 -13.63
CA GLN A 124 8.73 -2.77 -15.10
C GLN A 124 7.97 -3.93 -15.74
N LYS A 125 8.24 -5.17 -15.31
CA LYS A 125 7.60 -6.37 -15.87
C LYS A 125 6.12 -6.49 -15.52
N LEU A 126 5.70 -5.96 -14.37
CA LEU A 126 4.29 -5.82 -14.00
C LEU A 126 3.58 -4.67 -14.75
N GLY A 127 4.30 -3.89 -15.56
CA GLY A 127 3.73 -2.78 -16.32
C GLY A 127 3.45 -1.52 -15.50
N MET A 128 4.04 -1.39 -14.31
CA MET A 128 3.93 -0.18 -13.48
C MET A 128 4.67 0.98 -14.14
N LYS A 129 3.94 2.05 -14.45
CA LYS A 129 4.44 3.16 -15.26
C LYS A 129 5.24 4.15 -14.42
N ARG A 130 5.96 5.02 -15.12
CA ARG A 130 6.65 6.19 -14.56
C ARG A 130 5.88 7.46 -14.91
N GLU A 131 4.59 7.49 -14.61
CA GLU A 131 3.71 8.60 -14.92
C GLU A 131 2.71 8.78 -13.77
N GLU A 132 2.47 10.04 -13.39
CA GLU A 132 1.30 10.38 -12.57
C GLU A 132 0.21 10.86 -13.53
N LYS A 133 -0.88 10.09 -13.64
CA LYS A 133 -2.09 10.60 -14.30
C LYS A 133 -2.90 11.33 -13.24
N TYR A 134 -2.77 12.65 -13.22
CA TYR A 134 -3.65 13.50 -12.43
C TYR A 134 -5.02 13.53 -13.11
N THR A 135 -5.92 12.66 -12.67
CA THR A 135 -7.33 12.68 -13.06
C THR A 135 -8.14 13.10 -11.85
N ASP A 136 -9.00 14.12 -11.98
CA ASP A 136 -9.96 14.54 -10.94
C ASP A 136 -10.92 13.41 -10.50
N SER A 137 -10.93 12.28 -11.22
CA SER A 137 -11.73 11.09 -10.95
C SER A 137 -11.05 10.06 -10.02
N ALA A 138 -9.77 10.21 -9.66
CA ALA A 138 -9.13 9.28 -8.74
C ALA A 138 -9.58 9.62 -7.30
N HIS A 139 -10.37 8.75 -6.69
CA HIS A 139 -10.83 8.93 -5.33
C HIS A 139 -9.62 8.80 -4.37
N PRO A 140 -9.33 9.80 -3.53
CA PRO A 140 -8.22 9.73 -2.59
C PRO A 140 -8.41 8.56 -1.62
N SER A 141 -7.36 7.76 -1.45
CA SER A 141 -7.30 6.67 -0.48
C SER A 141 -7.58 7.19 0.92
N PRO A 142 -8.42 6.49 1.73
CA PRO A 142 -8.73 6.90 3.10
C PRO A 142 -7.51 6.86 4.04
N HIS A 143 -6.42 6.22 3.61
CA HIS A 143 -5.17 6.08 4.35
C HIS A 143 -4.21 7.26 4.15
N VAL A 144 -4.49 8.16 3.21
CA VAL A 144 -3.71 9.39 3.04
C VAL A 144 -4.39 10.51 3.82
N LYS A 145 -3.85 10.76 5.02
CA LYS A 145 -4.42 11.62 6.06
C LYS A 145 -4.06 13.09 5.86
N SER A 146 -2.88 13.35 5.31
CA SER A 146 -2.41 14.70 5.07
C SER A 146 -2.95 15.26 3.75
N GLY A 147 -4.12 15.89 3.80
CA GLY A 147 -4.51 16.85 2.77
C GLY A 147 -3.69 18.14 2.92
N ILE A 148 -2.92 18.54 1.89
CA ILE A 148 -2.25 19.85 1.62
C ILE A 148 -1.69 20.64 2.85
N PHE A 149 -1.50 20.05 4.03
CA PHE A 149 -0.90 20.74 5.16
C PHE A 149 0.62 20.63 5.06
N MET A 150 1.14 21.50 4.21
CA MET A 150 2.56 21.69 3.83
C MET A 150 3.54 21.75 5.02
N GLY A 151 3.05 22.02 6.24
CA GLY A 151 3.86 22.21 7.45
C GLY A 151 4.48 20.92 8.01
N GLN A 152 3.78 19.78 7.99
CA GLN A 152 4.34 18.50 8.45
C GLN A 152 5.19 17.83 7.35
N LEU A 153 4.79 18.02 6.09
CA LEU A 153 5.52 17.57 4.91
C LEU A 153 6.96 18.11 4.86
N LYS A 154 7.17 19.39 5.22
CA LYS A 154 8.49 20.02 5.23
C LYS A 154 9.44 19.39 6.25
N SER A 155 8.95 18.87 7.38
CA SER A 155 9.81 18.27 8.41
C SER A 155 10.30 16.88 7.99
N ILE A 156 9.42 16.06 7.42
CA ILE A 156 9.75 14.77 6.82
C ILE A 156 10.67 14.97 5.61
N TRP A 157 10.33 15.90 4.72
CA TRP A 157 11.19 16.31 3.61
C TRP A 157 12.59 16.73 4.07
N ARG A 158 12.70 17.49 5.16
CA ARG A 158 13.99 17.98 5.70
C ARG A 158 14.78 16.88 6.42
N ALA A 159 14.12 15.91 7.05
CA ALA A 159 14.76 14.72 7.60
C ALA A 159 15.26 13.76 6.50
N MET A 160 14.54 13.72 5.38
CA MET A 160 14.85 12.90 4.20
C MET A 160 15.78 13.60 3.20
N SER A 161 15.99 14.90 3.32
CA SER A 161 17.05 15.65 2.60
C SER A 161 18.39 15.58 3.34
N SER A 162 18.48 14.75 4.38
CA SER A 162 19.75 14.39 5.01
C SER A 162 20.56 13.50 4.05
N PRO A 163 21.90 13.63 3.97
CA PRO A 163 22.76 12.77 3.15
C PRO A 163 22.58 11.25 3.40
N ILE A 164 21.97 10.89 4.53
CA ILE A 164 21.63 9.51 4.92
C ILE A 164 20.55 8.91 4.00
N PHE A 165 19.71 9.76 3.39
CA PHE A 165 18.69 9.42 2.40
C PHE A 165 19.08 9.97 1.02
N ASP A 166 20.34 9.77 0.60
CA ASP A 166 20.77 10.00 -0.79
C ASP A 166 19.77 9.32 -1.74
N PHE A 167 18.93 10.16 -2.36
CA PHE A 167 17.72 9.72 -3.02
C PHE A 167 18.07 8.91 -4.27
N GLN A 168 17.86 7.60 -4.19
CA GLN A 168 18.05 6.63 -5.28
C GLN A 168 16.71 5.98 -5.65
N GLY A 169 15.68 6.79 -5.88
CA GLY A 169 14.37 6.32 -6.34
C GLY A 169 13.86 7.19 -7.47
N ASP A 170 12.91 6.69 -8.25
CA ASP A 170 12.23 7.46 -9.28
C ASP A 170 10.94 8.07 -8.70
N MET A 171 10.88 9.40 -8.64
CA MET A 171 9.70 10.11 -8.09
C MET A 171 8.43 9.85 -8.88
N HIS A 172 8.52 9.44 -10.15
CA HIS A 172 7.38 9.21 -11.02
C HIS A 172 6.91 7.75 -11.02
N GLN A 173 7.63 6.85 -10.36
CA GLN A 173 7.26 5.43 -10.29
C GLN A 173 5.88 5.26 -9.64
N GLN A 174 5.00 4.49 -10.28
CA GLN A 174 3.72 4.08 -9.70
C GLN A 174 3.92 3.08 -8.55
N GLY A 175 3.00 3.14 -7.58
CA GLY A 175 2.87 2.13 -6.55
C GLY A 175 1.79 1.13 -6.94
N GLY A 176 1.41 0.27 -6.02
CA GLY A 176 0.29 -0.64 -6.22
C GLY A 176 0.19 -1.71 -5.16
N ALA A 177 -0.76 -2.61 -5.35
CA ALA A 177 -0.97 -3.77 -4.52
C ALA A 177 -1.38 -4.97 -5.38
N ILE A 178 -0.85 -6.15 -5.05
CA ILE A 178 -1.30 -7.41 -5.64
C ILE A 178 -1.59 -8.43 -4.54
N ILE A 179 -2.53 -9.34 -4.82
CA ILE A 179 -2.80 -10.51 -3.98
C ILE A 179 -2.48 -11.73 -4.82
N VAL A 180 -1.50 -12.51 -4.39
CA VAL A 180 -0.94 -13.64 -5.15
C VAL A 180 -0.73 -14.86 -4.26
N GLY A 181 -0.58 -16.02 -4.87
CA GLY A 181 -0.28 -17.27 -4.17
C GLY A 181 -1.51 -18.01 -3.62
N PRO A 182 -1.35 -19.28 -3.22
CA PRO A 182 -0.12 -20.08 -3.37
C PRO A 182 0.19 -20.37 -4.85
N GLY A 183 1.48 -20.51 -5.18
CA GLY A 183 1.96 -20.65 -6.56
C GLY A 183 1.71 -19.40 -7.41
N SER A 184 1.77 -19.52 -8.74
CA SER A 184 1.73 -18.36 -9.65
C SER A 184 0.32 -17.75 -9.86
N GLN A 185 -0.61 -18.01 -8.93
CA GLN A 185 -1.98 -17.53 -8.99
C GLN A 185 -2.06 -16.04 -8.61
N VAL A 186 -2.73 -15.24 -9.44
CA VAL A 186 -3.07 -13.85 -9.15
C VAL A 186 -4.56 -13.78 -8.78
N HIS A 187 -4.86 -13.30 -7.58
CA HIS A 187 -6.23 -13.09 -7.10
C HIS A 187 -6.69 -11.65 -7.32
N PHE A 188 -5.74 -10.69 -7.27
CA PHE A 188 -6.02 -9.28 -7.43
C PHE A 188 -4.77 -8.49 -7.84
N SER A 189 -4.98 -7.40 -8.57
CA SER A 189 -3.95 -6.40 -8.86
C SER A 189 -4.54 -5.00 -9.00
N HIS A 190 -3.87 -4.02 -8.40
CA HIS A 190 -4.13 -2.60 -8.56
C HIS A 190 -2.80 -1.86 -8.68
N PHE A 191 -2.68 -0.99 -9.68
CA PHE A 191 -1.52 -0.11 -9.82
C PHE A 191 -1.96 1.33 -9.72
N ASP A 192 -1.37 2.05 -8.78
CA ASP A 192 -1.81 3.37 -8.38
C ASP A 192 -1.69 4.35 -9.54
N MET A 193 -2.78 5.04 -9.88
CA MET A 193 -2.78 6.07 -10.93
C MET A 193 -2.01 7.33 -10.51
N ASN A 194 -1.99 7.61 -9.20
CA ASN A 194 -1.23 8.69 -8.59
C ASN A 194 -0.95 8.38 -7.10
N ARG A 195 -0.19 9.25 -6.42
CA ARG A 195 0.21 9.06 -5.00
C ARG A 195 -0.91 8.92 -3.98
N LEU A 196 -2.14 9.29 -4.34
CA LEU A 196 -3.31 9.23 -3.46
C LEU A 196 -4.18 8.00 -3.76
N ASP A 197 -3.90 7.25 -4.82
CA ASP A 197 -4.74 6.15 -5.32
C ASP A 197 -4.37 4.79 -4.72
N HIS A 198 -3.84 4.78 -3.49
CA HIS A 198 -3.53 3.53 -2.79
C HIS A 198 -4.82 2.75 -2.49
N MET A 199 -4.87 1.47 -2.85
CA MET A 199 -6.02 0.60 -2.56
C MET A 199 -6.33 0.56 -1.05
N PRO A 200 -7.59 0.67 -0.61
CA PRO A 200 -7.94 0.55 0.81
C PRO A 200 -7.47 -0.79 1.42
N ILE A 201 -6.84 -0.71 2.59
CA ILE A 201 -6.19 -1.85 3.26
C ILE A 201 -7.23 -2.89 3.67
N ASP A 202 -8.38 -2.46 4.20
CA ASP A 202 -9.49 -3.32 4.59
C ASP A 202 -10.01 -4.14 3.40
N TRP A 203 -10.11 -3.51 2.23
CA TRP A 203 -10.53 -4.18 1.00
C TRP A 203 -9.53 -5.24 0.55
N LEU A 204 -8.23 -4.93 0.58
CA LEU A 204 -7.16 -5.89 0.26
C LEU A 204 -7.20 -7.10 1.18
N LEU A 205 -7.31 -6.88 2.49
CA LEU A 205 -7.33 -7.97 3.48
C LEU A 205 -8.58 -8.83 3.34
N GLN A 206 -9.74 -8.23 3.09
CA GLN A 206 -10.97 -8.98 2.83
C GLN A 206 -10.85 -9.85 1.56
N HIS A 207 -10.29 -9.32 0.46
CA HIS A 207 -10.05 -10.09 -0.76
C HIS A 207 -9.00 -11.18 -0.57
N ALA A 208 -8.03 -10.97 0.31
CA ALA A 208 -7.07 -12.00 0.68
C ALA A 208 -7.70 -13.12 1.54
N GLY A 209 -8.89 -12.89 2.12
CA GLY A 209 -9.63 -13.88 2.91
C GLY A 209 -9.65 -13.61 4.41
N LEU A 210 -9.20 -12.43 4.85
CA LEU A 210 -9.22 -12.03 6.25
C LEU A 210 -10.64 -11.63 6.65
N GLN A 211 -11.28 -12.44 7.50
CA GLN A 211 -12.69 -12.25 7.87
C GLN A 211 -12.92 -11.16 8.94
N GLN A 212 -11.88 -10.76 9.67
CA GLN A 212 -11.99 -9.70 10.68
C GLN A 212 -12.00 -8.32 10.01
N THR A 213 -13.05 -7.54 10.25
CA THR A 213 -13.07 -6.12 9.86
C THR A 213 -12.11 -5.33 10.74
N LEU A 214 -11.00 -4.87 10.16
CA LEU A 214 -10.10 -3.90 10.80
C LEU A 214 -10.64 -2.49 10.55
N ASP A 215 -10.85 -1.74 11.63
CA ASP A 215 -11.29 -0.35 11.55
C ASP A 215 -10.07 0.57 11.53
N PHE A 216 -9.77 1.09 10.34
CA PHE A 216 -8.75 2.13 10.13
C PHE A 216 -9.34 3.55 10.23
N SER A 217 -10.64 3.68 10.51
CA SER A 217 -11.28 4.99 10.64
C SER A 217 -10.84 5.68 11.93
N HIS A 218 -10.51 6.97 11.82
CA HIS A 218 -10.11 7.80 12.96
C HIS A 218 -11.31 8.31 13.79
N LYS A 219 -12.48 7.66 13.71
CA LYS A 219 -13.62 8.07 14.53
C LYS A 219 -13.30 7.72 15.98
N PRO A 220 -13.46 8.65 16.95
CA PRO A 220 -13.36 8.30 18.35
C PRO A 220 -14.36 7.17 18.61
N LYS A 221 -13.89 6.04 19.12
CA LYS A 221 -14.77 4.97 19.60
C LYS A 221 -15.59 5.58 20.73
N ILE A 222 -16.86 5.86 20.47
CA ILE A 222 -17.81 6.24 21.52
C ILE A 222 -18.00 4.98 22.36
N ILE A 223 -17.26 4.88 23.46
CA ILE A 223 -17.51 3.87 24.48
C ILE A 223 -18.70 4.39 25.27
N HIS A 224 -19.87 3.78 25.06
CA HIS A 224 -20.96 3.91 26.02
C HIS A 224 -20.53 3.18 27.29
N VAL A 225 -20.19 3.96 28.33
CA VAL A 225 -20.04 3.49 29.72
C VAL A 225 -21.39 3.50 30.39
#